data_AF-A0A950V3M4-F1
#
_entry.id   AF-A0A950V3M4-F1
#
_cell.length_a   1.000
_cell.length_b   1.000
_cell.length_c   1.000
_cell.angle_alpha   90.00
_cell.angle_beta   90.00
_cell.angle_gamma   90.00
#
_symmetry.space_group_name_H-M   'P 1'
#
loop_
_entity.id
_entity.type
_entity.pdbx_description
1 polymer ?
#
loop_
_entity_poly.entity_id
_entity_poly.type
_entity_poly.pdbx_seq_one_letter_code
_entity_poly.pdbx_strand_id
1 'polypeptide(L)'
;MKDALIRAAVAAGAPRLIHRFLHAGDVAILMYHAVTERPLSVPDWCFVEADSFRRQMTYLKRHFDVVPLSSVVKRLKEKPRRP
;
A
#
# COMPACT_ATOMS: atom_id res chain seq x y z
N MET A 1 20.77 4.20 15.37
CA MET A 1 21.40 4.37 14.03
C MET A 1 20.60 3.65 12.92
N LYS A 2 20.21 2.39 13.10
CA LYS A 2 19.39 1.64 12.13
C LYS A 2 18.02 2.28 11.84
N ASP A 3 17.35 2.80 12.87
CA ASP A 3 15.99 3.39 12.71
C ASP A 3 15.98 4.66 11.87
N ALA A 4 17.02 5.50 12.02
CA ALA A 4 17.19 6.69 11.22
C ALA A 4 17.44 6.33 9.74
N LEU A 5 18.23 5.29 9.49
CA LEU A 5 18.50 4.80 8.14
C LEU A 5 17.25 4.20 7.49
N ILE A 6 16.47 3.41 8.24
CA ILE A 6 15.19 2.84 7.78
C ILE A 6 14.21 3.97 7.45
N ARG A 7 14.05 4.96 8.33
CA ARG A 7 13.18 6.12 8.10
C ARG A 7 13.62 6.92 6.89
N ALA A 8 14.92 7.15 6.71
CA ALA A 8 15.47 7.83 5.54
C ALA A 8 15.19 7.06 4.24
N ALA A 9 15.38 5.74 4.23
CA ALA A 9 15.08 4.89 3.08
C ALA A 9 13.58 4.88 2.74
N VAL A 10 12.71 4.81 3.75
CA VAL A 10 11.26 4.89 3.57
C VAL A 10 10.84 6.26 3.02
N ALA A 11 11.36 7.35 3.59
CA ALA A 11 11.10 8.71 3.12
C ALA A 11 11.58 8.93 1.68
N ALA A 12 12.71 8.33 1.31
CA ALA A 12 13.25 8.35 -0.06
C ALA A 12 12.46 7.45 -1.05
N GLY A 13 11.45 6.71 -0.58
CA GLY A 13 10.58 5.92 -1.44
C GLY A 13 11.12 4.52 -1.77
N ALA A 14 12.00 3.94 -0.95
CA ALA A 14 12.50 2.58 -1.15
C ALA A 14 11.38 1.53 -1.36
N PRO A 15 10.25 1.54 -0.61
CA PRO A 15 9.16 0.58 -0.86
C PRO A 15 8.58 0.67 -2.28
N ARG A 16 8.45 1.90 -2.82
CA ARG A 16 8.00 2.12 -4.20
C ARG A 16 9.00 1.55 -5.20
N LEU A 17 10.29 1.80 -5.01
CA LEU A 17 11.32 1.30 -5.92
C LEU A 17 11.38 -0.23 -5.90
N ILE A 18 11.37 -0.83 -4.71
CA ILE A 18 11.33 -2.29 -4.54
C ILE A 18 10.12 -2.88 -5.26
N HIS A 19 8.91 -2.34 -5.03
CA HIS A 19 7.71 -2.83 -5.72
C HIS A 19 7.78 -2.62 -7.23
N ARG A 20 8.34 -1.50 -7.70
CA ARG A 20 8.45 -1.23 -9.14
C ARG A 20 9.39 -2.20 -9.85
N PHE A 21 10.46 -2.65 -9.20
CA PHE A 21 11.46 -3.52 -9.83
C PHE A 21 11.19 -5.00 -9.60
N LEU A 22 10.78 -5.41 -8.39
CA LEU A 22 10.61 -6.83 -8.05
C LEU A 22 9.19 -7.35 -8.30
N HIS A 23 8.18 -6.47 -8.23
CA HIS A 23 6.76 -6.82 -8.34
C HIS A 23 6.10 -6.14 -9.54
N ALA A 24 6.89 -5.89 -10.59
CA ALA A 24 6.40 -5.27 -11.81
C ALA A 24 5.33 -6.14 -12.47
N GLY A 25 4.08 -5.71 -12.37
CA GLY A 25 2.93 -6.37 -12.98
C GLY A 25 2.14 -7.30 -12.06
N ASP A 26 2.54 -7.42 -10.80
CA ASP A 26 1.78 -8.09 -9.74
C ASP A 26 0.67 -7.17 -9.20
N VAL A 27 -0.25 -7.77 -8.43
CA VAL A 27 -1.37 -7.07 -7.80
C VAL A 27 -1.18 -7.12 -6.30
N ALA A 28 -1.21 -5.95 -5.66
CA ALA A 28 -1.26 -5.84 -4.20
C ALA A 28 -2.71 -5.61 -3.73
N ILE A 29 -3.15 -6.38 -2.74
CA ILE A 29 -4.45 -6.20 -2.08
C ILE A 29 -4.18 -5.70 -0.67
N LEU A 30 -4.65 -4.49 -0.36
CA LEU A 30 -4.55 -3.89 0.97
C LEU A 30 -5.88 -4.06 1.70
N MET A 31 -5.81 -4.58 2.92
CA MET A 31 -6.97 -4.79 3.78
C MET A 31 -6.89 -3.87 4.99
N TYR A 32 -7.97 -3.15 5.25
CA TYR A 32 -8.16 -2.34 6.45
C TYR A 32 -9.32 -2.92 7.25
N HIS A 33 -9.23 -2.90 8.58
CA HIS A 33 -10.35 -3.33 9.42
C HIS A 33 -11.27 -2.16 9.77
N ALA A 34 -10.71 -1.10 10.36
CA ALA A 34 -11.48 0.09 10.72
C ALA A 34 -10.67 1.38 10.50
N VAL A 35 -11.37 2.43 10.08
CA VAL A 35 -10.85 3.80 10.02
C VAL A 35 -11.61 4.63 11.06
N THR A 36 -10.88 5.32 11.94
CA THR A 36 -11.46 6.07 13.06
C THR A 36 -11.05 7.54 13.03
N GLU A 37 -11.94 8.43 13.43
CA GLU A 37 -11.65 9.87 13.50
C GLU A 37 -10.78 10.24 14.72
N ARG A 38 -10.76 9.38 15.76
CA ARG A 38 -9.96 9.56 16.97
C ARG A 38 -9.29 8.24 17.37
N PRO A 39 -8.09 8.27 17.97
CA PRO A 39 -7.44 7.08 18.47
C PRO A 39 -8.30 6.37 19.52
N LEU A 40 -8.19 5.03 19.53
CA LEU A 40 -8.79 4.22 20.57
C LEU A 40 -8.09 4.47 21.91
N SER A 41 -8.82 4.27 23.01
CA SER A 41 -8.27 4.31 24.36
C SER A 41 -7.23 3.22 24.63
N VAL A 42 -7.26 2.16 23.83
CA VAL A 42 -6.30 1.05 23.85
C VAL A 42 -5.62 0.93 22.49
N PRO A 43 -4.30 0.69 22.43
CA PRO A 43 -3.62 0.47 21.15
C PRO A 43 -4.14 -0.78 20.45
N ASP A 44 -4.58 -0.62 19.20
CA ASP A 44 -5.00 -1.74 18.34
C ASP A 44 -4.55 -1.47 16.90
N TRP A 45 -3.77 -2.41 16.34
CA TRP A 45 -3.22 -2.35 14.99
C TRP A 45 -4.25 -2.49 13.86
N CYS A 46 -5.48 -2.91 14.16
CA CYS A 46 -6.56 -3.07 13.18
C CYS A 46 -7.22 -1.71 12.88
N PHE A 47 -7.00 -0.71 13.73
CA PHE A 47 -7.61 0.60 13.62
C PHE A 47 -6.60 1.61 13.08
N VAL A 48 -6.99 2.30 12.02
CA VAL A 48 -6.19 3.37 11.41
C VAL A 48 -6.89 4.69 11.62
N GLU A 49 -6.17 5.71 12.07
CA GLU A 49 -6.72 7.06 12.15
C GLU A 49 -7.00 7.63 10.75
N ALA A 50 -8.08 8.39 10.62
CA ALA A 50 -8.55 8.94 9.34
C ALA A 50 -7.47 9.73 8.59
N ASP A 51 -6.66 10.52 9.28
CA ASP A 51 -5.57 11.28 8.67
C ASP A 51 -4.43 10.40 8.17
N SER A 52 -4.11 9.33 8.89
CA SER A 52 -3.15 8.33 8.43
C SER A 52 -3.67 7.58 7.20
N PHE A 53 -4.94 7.20 7.19
CA PHE A 53 -5.58 6.59 6.04
C PHE A 53 -5.57 7.52 4.82
N ARG A 54 -5.92 8.80 4.98
CA ARG A 54 -5.86 9.81 3.90
C ARG A 54 -4.44 9.94 3.31
N ARG A 55 -3.41 9.99 4.15
CA ARG A 55 -2.01 10.02 3.70
C ARG A 55 -1.64 8.74 2.93
N GLN A 56 -2.04 7.57 3.41
CA GLN A 56 -1.82 6.30 2.73
C GLN A 56 -2.50 6.27 1.35
N MET A 57 -3.78 6.68 1.26
CA MET A 57 -4.50 6.74 -0.02
C MET A 57 -3.86 7.71 -1.00
N THR A 58 -3.39 8.85 -0.51
CA THR A 58 -2.68 9.85 -1.33
C THR A 58 -1.38 9.28 -1.88
N TYR A 59 -0.61 8.59 -1.05
CA TYR A 59 0.62 7.89 -1.46
C TYR A 59 0.33 6.82 -2.53
N LEU A 60 -0.68 5.98 -2.30
CA LEU A 60 -1.07 4.94 -3.25
C LEU A 60 -1.48 5.54 -4.59
N LYS A 61 -2.37 6.54 -4.61
CA LYS A 61 -2.79 7.21 -5.84
C LYS A 61 -1.62 7.86 -6.61
N ARG A 62 -0.60 8.34 -5.90
CA ARG A 62 0.58 8.98 -6.51
C ARG A 62 1.56 7.98 -7.13
N HIS A 63 1.58 6.74 -6.66
CA HIS A 63 2.66 5.81 -6.97
C HIS A 63 2.21 4.46 -7.54
N PHE A 64 0.93 4.14 -7.45
CA PHE A 64 0.32 2.88 -7.87
C PHE A 64 -0.96 3.14 -8.68
N ASP A 65 -1.35 2.16 -9.50
CA ASP A 65 -2.64 2.15 -10.18
C ASP A 65 -3.69 1.51 -9.27
N VAL A 66 -4.52 2.35 -8.62
CA VAL A 66 -5.61 1.88 -7.76
C VAL A 66 -6.83 1.61 -8.63
N VAL A 67 -7.15 0.33 -8.82
CA VAL A 67 -8.19 -0.11 -9.74
C VAL A 67 -9.29 -0.91 -9.05
N PRO A 68 -10.52 -0.92 -9.60
CA PRO A 68 -11.55 -1.85 -9.17
C PRO A 68 -11.09 -3.30 -9.30
N LEU A 69 -11.54 -4.16 -8.39
CA LEU A 69 -11.21 -5.58 -8.39
C LEU A 69 -11.59 -6.28 -9.70
N SER A 70 -12.73 -5.90 -10.30
CA SER A 70 -13.18 -6.44 -11.60
C SER A 70 -12.15 -6.21 -12.71
N SER A 71 -11.53 -5.02 -12.75
CA SER A 71 -10.47 -4.69 -13.71
C SER A 71 -9.23 -5.56 -13.51
N VAL A 72 -8.90 -5.88 -12.25
CA VAL A 72 -7.78 -6.78 -11.93
C VAL A 72 -8.05 -8.19 -12.43
N VAL A 73 -9.25 -8.74 -12.16
CA VAL A 73 -9.62 -10.08 -12.61
C VAL A 73 -9.53 -10.20 -14.14
N LYS A 74 -9.96 -9.17 -14.88
CA LYS A 74 -9.80 -9.12 -16.34
C LYS A 74 -8.32 -9.16 -16.75
N ARG A 75 -7.49 -8.29 -16.18
CA ARG A 75 -6.04 -8.23 -16.46
C ARG A 75 -5.33 -9.56 -16.19
N LEU A 76 -5.71 -10.28 -15.13
CA LEU A 76 -5.14 -11.58 -14.77
C LEU A 76 -5.56 -12.71 -15.71
N LYS A 77 -6.76 -12.64 -16.30
CA LYS A 77 -7.21 -13.61 -17.31
C LYS A 77 -6.53 -13.41 -18.67
N GLU A 78 -6.19 -12.16 -18.99
CA GLU A 78 -5.60 -11.78 -20.28
C GLU A 78 -4.07 -11.89 -20.30
N LYS A 79 -3.40 -11.80 -19.14
CA LYS A 79 -1.95 -12.03 -19.06
C LYS A 79 -1.64 -13.53 -19.13
N PRO A 80 -0.72 -13.97 -20.01
CA PRO A 80 -0.16 -15.30 -19.89
C PRO A 80 0.52 -15.43 -18.52
N ARG A 81 0.22 -16.51 -17.79
CA ARG A 81 0.93 -16.81 -16.54
C ARG A 81 2.43 -16.87 -16.88
N ARG A 82 3.26 -16.11 -16.15
CA ARG A 82 4.71 -16.35 -16.19
C ARG A 82 4.94 -17.81 -15.79
N PRO A 83 5.81 -18.55 -16.51
CA PRO A 83 6.12 -19.94 -16.18
C PRO A 83 6.66 -20.07 -14.76
#